data_AF-A0A3N5C797-F1
#
_entry.id   AF-A0A3N5C797-F1
#
_cell.length_a   1.000
_cell.length_b   1.000
_cell.length_c   1.000
_cell.angle_alpha   90.00
_cell.angle_beta   90.00
_cell.angle_gamma   90.00
#
_symmetry.space_group_name_H-M   'P 1'
#
loop_
_entity.id
_entity.type
_entity.pdbx_description
1 polymer ?
#
loop_
_entity_poly.entity_id
_entity_poly.type
_entity_poly.pdbx_seq_one_letter_code
_entity_poly.pdbx_strand_id
1 'polypeptide(L)'
;MSVEHNDVQLTDEQLRYYKARRTKDMRMQVTVFGLMIFFTLIAFMLVAGGVAKAFVIPIILLLAALQVILQFYYFMHMKDSGHDIPKFFILMGVYFGLAFIIMGVYIVWLGQPLK
;
A
#
# COMPACT_ATOMS: atom_id res chain seq x y z
N MET A 1 -19.96 -37.56 14.51
CA MET A 1 -20.15 -36.11 14.70
C MET A 1 -19.99 -35.47 13.32
N SER A 2 -21.05 -35.50 12.53
CA SER A 2 -21.10 -34.95 11.17
C SER A 2 -21.25 -33.44 11.29
N VAL A 3 -20.25 -32.70 10.80
CA VAL A 3 -20.30 -31.25 10.67
C VAL A 3 -21.43 -30.94 9.69
N GLU A 4 -22.55 -30.47 10.23
CA GLU A 4 -23.66 -29.94 9.46
C GLU A 4 -23.16 -28.69 8.74
N HIS A 5 -22.89 -28.82 7.44
CA HIS A 5 -22.61 -27.66 6.60
C HIS A 5 -23.94 -26.93 6.44
N ASN A 6 -24.17 -25.96 7.34
CA ASN A 6 -25.30 -25.04 7.23
C ASN A 6 -25.03 -24.17 6.01
N ASP A 7 -25.46 -24.66 4.85
CA ASP A 7 -25.53 -23.91 3.61
C ASP A 7 -26.52 -22.77 3.84
N VAL A 8 -26.03 -21.63 4.31
CA VAL A 8 -26.81 -20.41 4.44
C VAL A 8 -27.38 -20.12 3.05
N GLN A 9 -28.64 -20.48 2.82
CA GLN A 9 -29.36 -20.15 1.60
C GLN A 9 -29.52 -18.63 1.58
N LEU A 10 -28.51 -17.92 1.08
CA LEU A 10 -28.57 -16.49 0.84
C LEU A 10 -29.75 -16.25 -0.09
N THR A 11 -30.75 -15.54 0.39
CA THR A 11 -31.87 -15.05 -0.43
C THR A 11 -31.31 -14.33 -1.66
N ASP A 12 -31.95 -14.45 -2.83
CA ASP A 12 -31.47 -13.83 -4.08
C ASP A 12 -31.12 -12.34 -3.95
N GLU A 13 -31.79 -11.65 -3.03
CA GLU A 13 -31.50 -10.26 -2.67
C GLU A 13 -30.15 -10.07 -1.97
N GLN A 14 -29.78 -10.96 -1.03
CA GLN A 14 -28.49 -10.94 -0.36
C GLN A 14 -27.37 -11.18 -1.39
N LEU A 15 -27.54 -12.15 -2.29
CA LEU A 15 -26.54 -12.44 -3.33
C LEU A 15 -26.34 -11.22 -4.26
N ARG A 16 -27.43 -10.55 -4.66
CA ARG A 16 -27.36 -9.31 -5.44
C ARG A 16 -26.65 -8.18 -4.69
N TYR A 17 -26.92 -8.04 -3.39
CA TYR A 17 -26.26 -7.06 -2.53
C TYR A 17 -24.74 -7.29 -2.44
N TYR A 18 -24.30 -8.53 -2.17
CA TYR A 18 -22.88 -8.88 -2.14
C TYR A 18 -22.20 -8.65 -3.50
N LYS A 19 -22.85 -9.03 -4.61
CA LYS A 19 -22.29 -8.84 -5.96
C LYS A 19 -22.09 -7.36 -6.30
N ALA A 20 -23.07 -6.50 -6.00
CA ALA A 20 -22.96 -5.05 -6.19
C ALA A 20 -21.86 -4.42 -5.31
N ARG A 21 -21.71 -4.92 -4.08
CA ARG A 21 -20.69 -4.47 -3.13
C ARG A 21 -19.27 -4.79 -3.63
N ARG A 22 -19.05 -6.01 -4.12
CA ARG A 22 -17.77 -6.47 -4.68
C ARG A 22 -17.34 -5.65 -5.89
N THR A 23 -18.27 -5.29 -6.78
CA THR A 23 -17.95 -4.46 -7.94
C THR A 23 -17.47 -3.06 -7.53
N LYS A 24 -18.05 -2.45 -6.49
CA LYS A 24 -17.57 -1.16 -5.96
C LYS A 24 -16.16 -1.26 -5.39
N ASP A 25 -15.89 -2.34 -4.65
CA ASP A 25 -14.58 -2.58 -4.03
C ASP A 25 -13.49 -2.82 -5.10
N MET A 26 -13.81 -3.57 -6.15
CA MET A 26 -12.90 -3.79 -7.29
C MET A 26 -12.57 -2.50 -8.04
N ARG A 27 -13.55 -1.60 -8.24
CA ARG A 27 -13.31 -0.33 -8.94
C ARG A 27 -12.31 0.55 -8.18
N MET A 28 -12.44 0.61 -6.87
CA MET A 28 -11.50 1.35 -6.02
C MET A 28 -10.09 0.78 -6.13
N GLN A 29 -9.93 -0.54 -6.06
CA GLN A 29 -8.62 -1.18 -6.21
C GLN A 29 -7.96 -0.85 -7.56
N VAL A 30 -8.73 -0.85 -8.65
CA VAL A 30 -8.23 -0.50 -9.99
C VAL A 30 -7.86 0.98 -10.09
N THR A 31 -8.63 1.89 -9.49
CA THR A 31 -8.30 3.33 -9.45
C THR A 31 -6.96 3.58 -8.76
N VAL A 32 -6.72 2.91 -7.63
CA VAL A 32 -5.46 3.01 -6.88
C VAL A 32 -4.32 2.46 -7.70
N PHE A 33 -4.50 1.28 -8.28
CA PHE A 33 -3.48 0.65 -9.10
C PHE A 33 -3.06 1.56 -10.26
N GLY A 34 -4.02 2.20 -10.93
CA GLY A 34 -3.76 3.20 -11.96
C GLY A 34 -3.00 4.43 -11.42
N LEU A 35 -3.38 4.94 -10.25
CA LEU A 35 -2.71 6.07 -9.60
C LEU A 35 -1.24 5.78 -9.24
N MET A 36 -0.94 4.55 -8.80
CA MET A 36 0.43 4.13 -8.47
C MET A 36 1.33 4.08 -9.71
N ILE A 37 0.80 3.50 -10.79
CA ILE A 37 1.50 3.47 -12.07
C ILE A 37 1.75 4.90 -12.55
N PHE A 38 0.75 5.78 -12.43
CA PHE A 38 0.91 7.18 -12.83
C PHE A 38 2.06 7.90 -12.09
N PHE A 39 2.12 7.79 -10.78
CA PHE A 39 3.20 8.40 -9.99
C PHE A 39 4.59 7.80 -10.27
N THR A 40 4.68 6.49 -10.50
CA THR A 40 5.97 5.84 -10.83
C THR A 40 6.46 6.22 -12.22
N LEU A 41 5.56 6.39 -13.20
CA LEU A 41 5.91 6.90 -14.52
C LEU A 41 6.46 8.33 -14.45
N ILE A 42 5.86 9.21 -13.64
CA ILE A 42 6.38 10.57 -13.43
C ILE A 42 7.79 10.53 -12.84
N ALA A 43 8.04 9.66 -11.85
CA ALA A 43 9.37 9.51 -11.27
C ALA A 43 10.41 9.04 -12.31
N PHE A 44 10.05 8.09 -13.18
CA PHE A 44 10.95 7.63 -14.25
C PHE A 44 11.19 8.68 -15.33
N MET A 45 10.16 9.43 -15.73
CA MET A 45 10.32 10.55 -16.66
C MET A 45 11.26 11.62 -16.09
N LEU A 46 11.17 11.90 -14.79
CA LEU A 46 12.05 12.85 -14.10
C LEU A 46 13.52 12.38 -14.11
N VAL A 47 13.79 11.08 -13.94
CA VAL A 47 15.15 10.51 -14.06
C VAL A 47 15.65 10.59 -15.49
N ALA A 48 14.79 10.21 -16.46
CA ALA A 48 15.15 10.16 -17.87
C ALA A 48 15.42 11.55 -18.47
N GLY A 49 14.86 12.61 -17.89
CA GLY A 49 15.07 14.01 -18.30
C GLY A 49 16.49 14.55 -18.07
N GLY A 50 17.42 13.76 -17.53
CA GLY A 50 18.84 14.10 -17.47
C GLY A 50 19.21 15.21 -16.47
N VAL A 51 18.33 15.50 -15.51
CA VAL A 51 18.59 16.49 -14.45
C VAL A 51 19.73 16.02 -13.54
N ALA A 52 20.48 16.96 -12.95
CA ALA A 52 21.57 16.65 -12.05
C ALA A 52 21.13 15.72 -10.91
N LYS A 53 21.89 14.62 -10.69
CA LYS A 53 21.57 13.54 -9.75
C LYS A 53 21.30 14.05 -8.32
N ALA A 54 21.97 15.13 -7.91
CA ALA A 54 21.79 15.76 -6.61
C ALA A 54 20.36 16.29 -6.37
N PHE A 55 19.64 16.67 -7.43
CA PHE A 55 18.24 17.11 -7.36
C PHE A 55 17.26 15.96 -7.60
N VAL A 56 17.61 15.03 -8.49
CA VAL A 56 16.76 13.89 -8.85
C VAL A 56 16.56 12.93 -7.67
N ILE A 57 17.62 12.62 -6.93
CA ILE A 57 17.60 11.68 -5.79
C ILE A 57 16.60 12.11 -4.71
N PRO A 58 16.65 13.32 -4.12
CA PRO A 58 15.73 13.71 -3.06
C PRO A 58 14.28 13.80 -3.55
N ILE A 59 14.03 14.23 -4.80
CA ILE A 59 12.68 14.33 -5.35
C ILE A 59 12.04 12.94 -5.50
N ILE A 60 12.79 11.96 -6.01
CA ILE A 60 12.30 10.58 -6.13
C ILE A 60 12.09 9.94 -4.77
N LEU A 61 12.96 10.23 -3.81
CA LEU A 61 12.84 9.69 -2.46
C LEU A 61 11.58 10.23 -1.76
N LEU A 62 11.23 11.49 -2.00
CA LEU A 62 9.96 12.08 -1.56
C LEU A 62 8.75 11.45 -2.27
N LEU A 63 8.82 11.25 -3.59
CA LEU A 63 7.78 10.54 -4.36
C LEU A 63 7.62 9.09 -3.89
N ALA A 64 8.71 8.40 -3.55
CA ALA A 64 8.70 7.05 -3.04
C ALA A 64 8.10 6.96 -1.64
N ALA A 65 8.38 7.92 -0.76
CA ALA A 65 7.71 8.01 0.54
C ALA A 65 6.20 8.23 0.38
N LEU A 66 5.79 9.11 -0.53
CA LEU A 66 4.37 9.34 -0.87
C LEU A 66 3.72 8.07 -1.42
N GLN A 67 4.43 7.30 -2.26
CA GLN A 67 3.98 5.99 -2.73
C GLN A 67 3.71 5.04 -1.56
N VAL A 68 4.64 4.87 -0.62
CA VAL A 68 4.45 3.97 0.53
C VAL A 68 3.23 4.38 1.38
N ILE A 69 3.02 5.68 1.59
CA ILE A 69 1.85 6.18 2.34
C ILE A 69 0.55 5.88 1.59
N LEU A 70 0.48 6.18 0.28
CA LEU A 70 -0.71 5.91 -0.51
C LEU A 70 -0.99 4.41 -0.63
N GLN A 71 0.05 3.59 -0.76
CA GLN A 71 -0.06 2.14 -0.83
C GLN A 71 -0.72 1.61 0.44
N PHE A 72 -0.28 2.11 1.59
CA PHE A 72 -0.80 1.73 2.87
C PHE A 72 -2.22 2.26 3.15
N TYR A 73 -2.49 3.52 2.80
CA TYR A 73 -3.81 4.15 2.93
C TYR A 73 -4.90 3.41 2.13
N TYR A 74 -4.57 2.95 0.92
CA TYR A 74 -5.54 2.24 0.08
C TYR A 74 -5.59 0.73 0.30
N PHE A 75 -4.50 0.10 0.74
CA PHE A 75 -4.58 -1.25 1.30
C PHE A 75 -5.54 -1.28 2.50
N MET A 76 -5.67 -0.13 3.18
CA MET A 76 -6.66 0.14 4.20
C MET A 76 -7.97 0.71 3.62
N HIS A 77 -8.62 0.01 2.69
CA HIS A 77 -10.05 0.24 2.44
C HIS A 77 -10.88 -0.30 3.63
N MET A 78 -10.89 0.46 4.74
CA MET A 78 -11.86 0.27 5.82
C MET A 78 -13.26 0.60 5.28
N LYS A 79 -13.97 -0.41 4.78
CA LYS A 79 -15.43 -0.34 4.66
C LYS A 79 -16.17 -1.03 5.82
N ASP A 80 -15.51 -1.84 6.65
CA ASP A 80 -16.20 -2.51 7.75
C ASP A 80 -15.56 -2.16 9.11
N SER A 81 -16.27 -1.33 9.86
CA SER A 81 -16.09 -1.04 11.28
C SER A 81 -16.00 -2.34 12.09
N GLY A 82 -14.87 -2.58 12.77
CA GLY A 82 -14.87 -3.49 13.91
C GLY A 82 -13.68 -4.44 14.09
N HIS A 83 -12.48 -4.16 13.56
CA HIS A 83 -11.32 -4.98 13.90
C HIS A 83 -10.12 -4.12 14.32
N ASP A 84 -9.60 -4.39 15.52
CA ASP A 84 -8.37 -3.79 16.05
C ASP A 84 -7.11 -4.42 15.45
N ILE A 85 -7.24 -5.57 14.79
CA ILE A 85 -6.16 -6.27 14.07
C ILE A 85 -5.60 -5.44 12.90
N PRO A 86 -6.41 -4.85 11.99
CA PRO A 86 -5.92 -3.90 10.97
C PRO A 86 -5.13 -2.73 11.54
N LYS A 87 -5.57 -2.13 12.66
CA LYS A 87 -4.86 -1.01 13.30
C LYS A 87 -3.50 -1.46 13.86
N PHE A 88 -3.45 -2.65 14.45
CA PHE A 88 -2.20 -3.24 14.94
C PHE A 88 -1.23 -3.58 13.81
N PHE A 89 -1.72 -4.17 12.72
CA PHE A 89 -0.92 -4.45 11.53
C PHE A 89 -0.35 -3.18 10.90
N ILE A 90 -1.11 -2.09 10.99
CA ILE A 90 -0.67 -0.77 10.55
C ILE A 90 0.44 -0.20 11.42
N LEU A 91 0.28 -0.23 12.75
CA LEU A 91 1.32 0.21 13.67
C LEU A 91 2.62 -0.57 13.44
N MET A 92 2.51 -1.88 13.21
CA MET A 92 3.65 -2.74 12.88
C MET A 92 4.23 -2.41 11.50
N GLY A 93 3.41 -2.18 10.47
CA GLY A 93 3.87 -1.80 9.13
C GLY A 93 4.63 -0.48 9.12
N VAL A 94 4.16 0.52 9.87
CA VAL A 94 4.88 1.79 10.06
C VAL A 94 6.18 1.57 10.84
N TYR A 95 6.16 0.76 11.89
CA TYR A 95 7.35 0.42 12.67
C TYR A 95 8.44 -0.24 11.81
N PHE A 96 8.08 -1.28 11.05
CA PHE A 96 9.03 -1.96 10.15
C PHE A 96 9.45 -1.06 8.99
N GLY A 97 8.56 -0.26 8.42
CA GLY A 97 8.89 0.72 7.37
C GLY A 97 9.93 1.73 7.85
N LEU A 98 9.74 2.29 9.05
CA LEU A 98 10.71 3.20 9.67
C LEU A 98 12.03 2.48 9.96
N ALA A 99 11.97 1.27 10.52
CA ALA A 99 13.15 0.46 10.84
C ALA A 99 13.98 0.14 9.60
N PHE A 100 13.35 -0.23 8.48
CA PHE A 100 14.06 -0.50 7.22
C PHE A 100 14.65 0.75 6.58
N ILE A 101 13.98 1.91 6.67
CA ILE A 101 14.56 3.17 6.19
C ILE A 101 15.79 3.55 7.02
N ILE A 102 15.69 3.49 8.36
CA ILE A 102 16.80 3.80 9.26
C ILE A 102 17.97 2.84 9.02
N MET A 103 17.68 1.53 8.92
CA MET A 103 18.69 0.51 8.61
C MET A 103 19.31 0.72 7.22
N GLY A 104 18.52 1.04 6.21
CA GLY A 104 19.00 1.30 4.85
C GLY A 104 19.90 2.52 4.77
N VAL A 105 19.53 3.61 5.44
CA VAL A 105 20.37 4.81 5.57
C VAL A 105 21.67 4.48 6.33
N TYR A 106 21.58 3.69 7.41
CA TYR A 106 22.74 3.27 8.17
C TYR A 106 23.72 2.43 7.33
N ILE A 107 23.23 1.46 6.55
CA ILE A 107 24.07 0.60 5.70
C ILE A 107 24.67 1.40 4.54
N VAL A 108 23.87 2.20 3.84
CA VAL A 108 24.32 2.90 2.62
C VAL A 108 25.23 4.09 2.94
N TRP A 109 25.00 4.78 4.06
CA TRP A 109 25.68 6.05 4.37
C TRP A 109 26.66 5.95 5.56
N LEU A 110 26.37 5.11 6.55
CA LEU A 110 27.21 4.92 7.74
C LEU A 110 28.01 3.59 7.73
N GLY A 111 27.85 2.76 6.70
CA GLY A 111 28.68 1.59 6.41
C GLY A 111 30.08 1.94 5.91
N GLN A 112 30.63 3.09 6.32
CA GLN A 112 32.06 3.33 6.21
C GLN A 112 32.74 2.44 7.25
N PRO A 113 33.77 1.64 6.91
CA PRO A 113 34.48 0.88 7.91
C PRO A 113 34.96 1.87 8.96
N LEU A 114 34.47 1.69 10.19
CA LEU A 114 35.02 2.35 11.38
C LEU A 114 36.54 2.24 11.28
N LYS A 115 37.21 3.36 11.02
CA LYS A 115 38.64 3.49 11.25
C LYS A 115 38.86 3.84 12.71
#